data_AF-A0A382QQI8-F1
#
_entry.id   AF-A0A382QQI8-F1
#
_cell.length_a   1.000
_cell.length_b   1.000
_cell.length_c   1.000
_cell.angle_alpha   90.00
_cell.angle_beta   90.00
_cell.angle_gamma   90.00
#
_symmetry.space_group_name_H-M   'P 1'
#
loop_
_entity.id
_entity.type
_entity.pdbx_description
1 polymer ?
#
loop_
_entity_poly.entity_id
_entity_poly.type
_entity_poly.pdbx_seq_one_letter_code
_entity_poly.pdbx_strand_id
1 'polypeptide(L)' 'MMLFDEGKNLFNQEKIHEAHLTWEKIWKHGDKDARKNIKGFIQLSGSLLNQSYGKQKAAEYLMEIAKNNIMESEMFSNK' A
#
# COMPACT_ATOMS: atom_id res chain seq x y z
N MET A 1 2.23 12.74 7.16
CA MET A 1 0.87 12.74 6.59
C MET A 1 0.84 13.14 5.11
N MET A 2 1.57 14.18 4.67
CA MET A 2 1.61 14.65 3.26
C MET A 2 1.85 13.56 2.20
N LEU A 3 2.85 12.69 2.37
CA LEU A 3 3.14 11.61 1.42
C LEU A 3 2.03 10.54 1.33
N PHE A 4 1.30 10.29 2.43
CA PHE A 4 0.21 9.33 2.40
C PHE A 4 -0.94 9.85 1.54
N ASP A 5 -1.33 11.10 1.76
CA ASP A 5 -2.38 11.76 0.97
C ASP A 5 -1.97 11.94 -0.49
N GLU A 6 -0.70 12.23 -0.77
CA GLU A 6 -0.16 12.23 -2.13
C GLU A 6 -0.33 10.86 -2.80
N GLY A 7 0.10 9.78 -2.14
CA GLY A 7 -0.06 8.42 -2.65
C GLY A 7 -1.53 8.03 -2.84
N LYS A 8 -2.42 8.46 -1.93
CA LYS A 8 -3.88 8.28 -2.05
C LYS A 8 -4.44 9.00 -3.28
N ASN A 9 -4.02 10.23 -3.53
CA ASN A 9 -4.45 11.00 -4.70
C ASN A 9 -3.96 10.36 -6.01
N LEU A 10 -2.70 9.90 -6.05
CA LEU A 10 -2.15 9.16 -7.19
C LEU A 10 -2.93 7.86 -7.44
N PHE A 11 -3.20 7.10 -6.38
CA PHE A 11 -3.97 5.86 -6.46
C PHE A 11 -5.38 6.09 -7.03
N ASN A 12 -6.08 7.12 -6.54
CA ASN A 12 -7.40 7.51 -7.02
C ASN A 12 -7.41 8.03 -8.47
N GLN A 13 -6.24 8.39 -9.02
CA GLN A 13 -6.05 8.75 -10.43
C GLN A 13 -5.57 7.56 -11.28
N GLU A 14 -5.62 6.34 -10.75
CA GLU A 14 -5.13 5.11 -11.39
C GLU A 14 -3.61 5.10 -11.68
N LYS A 15 -2.86 6.04 -11.09
CA LYS A 15 -1.38 6.11 -11.14
C LYS A 15 -0.77 5.17 -10.09
N ILE A 16 -1.01 3.88 -10.27
CA ILE A 16 -0.72 2.85 -9.26
C ILE A 16 0.78 2.75 -8.96
N HIS A 17 1.63 2.83 -9.97
CA HIS A 17 3.08 2.74 -9.81
C HIS A 17 3.63 3.92 -8.99
N GLU A 18 3.16 5.14 -9.26
CA GLU A 18 3.54 6.35 -8.54
C GLU A 18 3.04 6.33 -7.09
N ALA A 19 1.80 5.87 -6.87
CA ALA A 19 1.27 5.65 -5.53
C ALA A 19 2.13 4.65 -4.74
N HIS A 20 2.49 3.53 -5.37
CA HIS A 20 3.36 2.50 -4.79
C HIS A 20 4.70 3.08 -4.33
N LEU A 21 5.43 3.75 -5.23
CA LEU A 21 6.72 4.36 -4.92
C LEU A 21 6.61 5.43 -3.82
N THR A 22 5.52 6.20 -3.82
CA THR A 22 5.28 7.23 -2.79
C THR A 22 5.12 6.59 -1.41
N TRP A 23 4.39 5.49 -1.31
CA TRP A 23 4.23 4.75 -0.06
C TRP A 23 5.49 3.97 0.34
N GLU A 24 6.28 3.44 -0.61
CA GLU A 24 7.59 2.85 -0.33
C GLU A 24 8.56 3.88 0.29
N LYS A 25 8.51 5.15 -0.11
CA LYS A 25 9.30 6.22 0.54
C LYS A 25 8.94 6.37 2.01
N ILE A 26 7.63 6.33 2.35
CA ILE A 26 7.17 6.36 3.75
C ILE A 26 7.72 5.15 4.50
N TRP A 27 7.66 3.96 3.93
CA TRP A 27 8.17 2.75 4.58
C TRP A 27 9.69 2.80 4.79
N LYS A 28 10.45 3.23 3.78
CA LYS A 28 11.92 3.28 3.82
C LYS A 28 12.44 4.26 4.88
N HIS A 29 11.80 5.43 4.98
CA HIS A 29 12.27 6.53 5.82
C HIS A 29 11.46 6.72 7.12
N GLY A 30 10.34 6.03 7.27
CA GLY A 30 9.48 6.08 8.44
C GLY A 30 9.99 5.24 9.61
N ASP A 31 9.45 5.55 10.79
CA ASP A 31 9.61 4.78 12.03
C ASP A 31 8.82 3.47 12.01
N LYS A 32 8.83 2.75 13.14
CA LYS A 32 8.16 1.45 13.28
C LYS A 32 6.65 1.52 12.99
N ASP A 33 5.99 2.57 13.46
CA ASP A 33 4.54 2.71 13.36
C ASP A 33 4.14 3.12 11.95
N ALA A 34 4.88 4.07 11.34
CA ALA A 34 4.72 4.43 9.94
C ALA A 34 4.89 3.22 9.03
N ARG A 35 5.92 2.39 9.27
CA ARG A 35 6.16 1.15 8.52
C ARG A 35 5.03 0.15 8.66
N LYS A 36 4.55 -0.08 9.89
CA LYS A 36 3.42 -0.98 10.16
C LYS A 36 2.18 -0.52 9.40
N ASN A 37 1.84 0.76 9.49
CA ASN A 37 0.60 1.29 8.94
C ASN A 37 0.60 1.42 7.42
N ILE A 38 1.75 1.68 6.79
CA ILE A 38 1.82 1.85 5.33
C ILE A 38 1.92 0.53 4.56
N LYS A 39 2.38 -0.54 5.21
CA LYS A 39 2.72 -1.82 4.56
C LYS A 39 1.56 -2.41 3.75
N GLY A 40 0.34 -2.33 4.28
CA GLY A 40 -0.85 -2.83 3.59
C GLY A 40 -1.11 -2.12 2.25
N PHE A 41 -0.87 -0.81 2.17
CA PHE A 41 -1.04 -0.02 0.95
C PHE A 41 0.02 -0.32 -0.11
N ILE A 42 1.27 -0.58 0.31
CA ILE A 42 2.34 -1.04 -0.59
C ILE A 42 1.98 -2.40 -1.20
N GLN A 43 1.43 -3.32 -0.40
CA GLN A 43 1.01 -4.63 -0.87
C GLN A 43 -0.22 -4.56 -1.78
N LEU A 44 -1.18 -3.69 -1.47
CA LEU A 44 -2.34 -3.43 -2.31
C LEU A 44 -1.90 -2.93 -3.70
N SER A 45 -1.11 -1.87 -3.74
CA SER A 45 -0.59 -1.32 -5.00
C SER A 45 0.31 -2.32 -5.74
N GLY A 46 1.14 -3.08 -5.01
CA GLY A 46 1.96 -4.15 -5.58
C GLY A 46 1.13 -5.31 -6.16
N SER A 47 -0.02 -5.63 -5.56
CA SER A 47 -0.96 -6.62 -6.10
C SER A 47 -1.52 -6.17 -7.45
N LEU A 48 -1.99 -4.93 -7.54
CA LEU A 48 -2.53 -4.35 -8.78
C LEU A 48 -1.47 -4.30 -9.89
N LEU A 49 -0.21 -3.97 -9.56
CA LEU A 49 0.90 -4.03 -10.53
C LEU A 49 1.18 -5.47 -10.98
N ASN A 50 1.18 -6.45 -10.07
CA ASN A 50 1.34 -7.84 -10.47
C ASN A 50 0.20 -8.31 -11.38
N GLN A 51 -1.03 -7.84 -11.13
CA GLN A 51 -2.17 -8.13 -11.99
C GLN A 51 -1.97 -7.55 -13.40
N SER A 52 -1.52 -6.28 -13.52
CA SER A 52 -1.26 -5.66 -14.82
C SER A 52 -0.12 -6.32 -15.61
N TYR A 53 0.81 -6.99 -14.90
CA TYR A 53 1.87 -7.78 -15.51
C TYR A 53 1.48 -9.25 -15.80
N GLY A 54 0.22 -9.63 -15.62
CA GLY A 54 -0.26 -11.01 -15.84
C GLY A 54 0.19 -12.02 -14.77
N LYS A 55 0.72 -11.56 -13.64
CA LYS A 55 1.20 -12.39 -12.52
C LYS A 55 0.09 -12.66 -11.51
N GLN A 56 -0.99 -13.32 -11.97
CA GLN A 56 -2.23 -13.46 -11.20
C GLN A 56 -2.04 -14.07 -9.80
N LYS A 57 -1.31 -15.18 -9.65
CA LYS A 57 -1.07 -15.81 -8.34
C LYS A 57 -0.35 -14.89 -7.35
N ALA A 58 0.60 -14.08 -7.84
CA ALA A 58 1.32 -13.13 -7.00
C ALA A 58 0.40 -11.96 -6.59
N ALA A 59 -0.47 -11.52 -7.51
CA ALA A 59 -1.47 -10.49 -7.22
C ALA A 59 -2.46 -10.97 -6.14
N GLU A 60 -3.02 -12.16 -6.28
CA GLU A 60 -3.96 -12.76 -5.30
C GLU A 60 -3.33 -12.88 -3.92
N TYR A 61 -2.10 -13.41 -3.85
CA TYR A 61 -1.36 -13.52 -2.60
C TYR A 61 -1.11 -12.17 -1.93
N LEU A 62 -0.67 -11.17 -2.69
CA LEU A 62 -0.42 -9.83 -2.15
C LEU A 62 -1.71 -9.13 -1.72
N MET A 63 -2.82 -9.36 -2.42
CA MET A 63 -4.13 -8.79 -2.06
C MET A 63 -4.59 -9.30 -0.70
N GLU A 64 -4.44 -10.60 -0.44
CA GLU A 64 -4.81 -11.20 0.85
C GLU A 64 -3.97 -10.63 1.99
N ILE A 65 -2.66 -10.49 1.79
CA ILE A 65 -1.78 -9.89 2.80
C ILE A 65 -2.08 -8.41 3.01
N ALA A 66 -2.37 -7.68 1.93
CA ALA A 66 -2.73 -6.27 1.99
C ALA A 66 -3.97 -6.06 2.88
N LYS A 67 -5.02 -6.86 2.67
CA LYS A 67 -6.24 -6.84 3.48
C LYS A 67 -5.93 -7.00 4.98
N ASN A 68 -5.14 -8.03 5.34
CA ASN A 68 -4.79 -8.30 6.74
C ASN A 68 -4.00 -7.14 7.36
N ASN A 69 -2.98 -6.62 6.67
CA ASN A 69 -2.17 -5.51 7.19
C ASN A 69 -2.94 -4.18 7.26
N ILE A 70 -3.91 -3.93 6.37
CA ILE A 70 -4.77 -2.75 6.47
C ILE A 70 -5.67 -2.86 7.70
N MET A 71 -6.28 -4.03 7.92
CA MET A 71 -7.15 -4.27 9.09
C MET A 71 -6.38 -4.15 10.42
N GLU A 72 -5.12 -4.58 10.47
CA GLU A 72 -4.26 -4.51 11.67
C GLU A 72 -3.61 -3.12 11.86
N SER A 73 -3.77 -2.20 10.90
CA SER A 73 -3.15 -0.88 10.98
C SER A 73 -3.86 0.04 11.97
N GLU A 74 -3.09 0.82 12.71
CA GLU A 74 -3.60 1.76 13.71
C GLU A 74 -4.25 2.99 13.07
N MET A 75 -3.98 3.24 11.78
CA MET A 75 -4.64 4.32 11.01
C MET A 75 -6.15 4.07 10.78
N PHE A 76 -6.60 2.82 10.84
CA PHE A 76 -8.02 2.45 10.70
C PHE A 76 -8.58 1.75 11.95
N SER A 77 -7.73 1.46 12.94
CA SER A 77 -8.15 1.00 14.26
C SER A 77 -8.72 2.18 15.05
N ASN A 78 -9.92 2.64 14.67
CA ASN A 78 -10.73 3.42 15.59
C ASN A 78 -11.08 2.51 16.79
N LYS A 79 -10.81 3.01 17.99
CA LYS A 79 -11.52 2.59 19.19
C LYS A 79 -13.03 2.76 18.99
#